data_AF-A0A1I1EU55-F1
#
_entry.id   AF-A0A1I1EU55-F1
#
_cell.length_a   1.000
_cell.length_b   1.000
_cell.length_c   1.000
_cell.angle_alpha   90.00
_cell.angle_beta   90.00
_cell.angle_gamma   90.00
#
_symmetry.space_group_name_H-M   'P 1'
#
loop_
_entity.id
_entity.type
_entity.pdbx_description
1 polymer ?
#
loop_
_entity_poly.entity_id
_entity_poly.type
_entity_poly.pdbx_seq_one_letter_code
_entity_poly.pdbx_strand_id
1 'polypeptide(L)'
;MDYPELGLAFELDGRLGHDGSAARDRDLERDLDAAVDAGRTTIRIGWGQVFDRPCSTAAELGRLLQQRGWPERSAGARVAPDRGHDPQT
;
A
#
# COMPACT_ATOMS: atom_id res chain seq x y z
N MET A 1 8.66 0.13 -1.97
CA MET A 1 8.69 0.91 -3.23
C MET A 1 8.48 2.37 -2.86
N ASP A 2 9.27 3.31 -3.38
CA ASP A 2 9.26 4.72 -2.93
C ASP A 2 8.96 5.67 -4.10
N TYR A 3 8.19 6.72 -3.82
CA TYR A 3 7.78 7.82 -4.70
C TYR A 3 8.02 9.15 -3.98
N PRO A 4 9.29 9.56 -3.83
CA PRO A 4 9.67 10.71 -3.01
C PRO A 4 9.06 12.02 -3.54
N GLU A 5 8.88 12.17 -4.85
CA GLU A 5 8.25 13.33 -5.48
C GLU A 5 6.76 13.46 -5.16
N LEU A 6 6.10 12.37 -4.76
CA LEU A 6 4.70 12.34 -4.32
C LEU A 6 4.56 12.29 -2.79
N GLY A 7 5.68 12.22 -2.06
CA GLY A 7 5.69 12.02 -0.61
C GLY A 7 5.04 10.69 -0.20
N LEU A 8 5.28 9.60 -0.93
CA LEU A 8 4.67 8.29 -0.69
C LEU A 8 5.70 7.17 -0.67
N ALA A 9 5.55 6.25 0.27
CA ALA A 9 6.23 4.96 0.28
C ALA A 9 5.20 3.83 0.37
N PHE A 10 5.37 2.76 -0.40
CA PHE A 10 4.53 1.57 -0.36
C PHE A 10 5.32 0.37 0.15
N GLU A 11 4.78 -0.31 1.16
CA GLU A 11 5.36 -1.50 1.75
C GLU A 11 4.37 -2.65 1.72
N LEU A 12 4.85 -3.85 1.39
CA LEU A 12 4.05 -5.07 1.53
C LEU A 12 4.16 -5.56 2.98
N ASP A 13 3.01 -5.67 3.64
CA ASP A 13 2.91 -6.11 5.03
C ASP A 13 2.52 -7.60 5.06
N GLY A 14 3.55 -8.45 5.09
CA GLY A 14 3.42 -9.89 5.20
C GLY A 14 3.51 -10.34 6.66
N ARG A 15 2.53 -11.08 7.17
CA ARG A 15 2.50 -11.55 8.57
C ARG A 15 3.72 -12.35 9.02
N LEU A 16 4.48 -12.97 8.12
CA LEU A 16 5.58 -13.91 8.40
C LEU A 16 6.82 -13.33 9.14
N GLY A 17 6.74 -12.14 9.74
CA GLY A 17 7.82 -11.55 10.55
C GLY A 17 7.40 -10.49 11.57
N HIS A 18 6.10 -10.26 11.78
CA HIS A 18 5.56 -9.15 12.60
C HIS A 18 4.70 -9.61 13.79
N ASP A 19 4.87 -10.85 14.26
CA ASP A 19 3.96 -11.47 15.23
C ASP A 19 4.12 -10.99 16.70
N GLY A 20 4.63 -9.77 16.91
CA GLY A 20 4.76 -9.19 18.25
C GLY A 20 4.51 -7.68 18.27
N SER A 21 3.89 -7.21 19.37
CA SER A 21 3.62 -5.78 19.58
C SER A 21 4.88 -4.91 19.42
N ALA A 22 6.03 -5.36 19.92
CA ALA A 22 7.30 -4.62 19.77
C ALA A 22 7.80 -4.51 18.32
N ALA A 23 7.50 -5.49 17.45
CA ALA A 23 7.82 -5.36 16.03
C ALA A 23 6.87 -4.36 15.36
N ARG A 24 5.57 -4.42 15.72
CA ARG A 24 4.57 -3.49 15.24
C ARG A 24 4.83 -2.05 15.69
N ASP A 25 5.28 -1.85 16.93
CA ASP A 25 5.60 -0.51 17.45
C ASP A 25 6.80 0.10 16.71
N ARG A 26 7.87 -0.68 16.47
CA ARG A 26 9.02 -0.22 15.69
C ARG A 26 8.64 0.16 14.26
N ASP A 27 7.67 -0.54 13.69
CA ASP A 27 7.15 -0.23 12.37
C ASP A 27 6.38 1.09 12.35
N LEU A 28 5.51 1.29 13.35
CA LEU A 28 4.77 2.54 13.52
C LEU A 28 5.70 3.74 13.77
N GLU A 29 6.76 3.56 14.56
CA GLU A 29 7.75 4.59 14.81
C GLU A 29 8.45 5.00 13.50
N ARG A 30 8.87 4.04 12.67
CA ARG A 30 9.50 4.34 11.38
C ARG A 30 8.55 5.06 10.42
N ASP A 31 7.27 4.70 10.42
CA ASP A 31 6.26 5.38 9.61
C ASP A 31 6.04 6.83 10.08
N LEU A 32 6.11 7.07 11.40
CA LEU A 32 6.04 8.41 11.98
C LEU A 32 7.27 9.25 11.63
N ASP A 33 8.46 8.70 11.79
CA ASP A 33 9.73 9.37 11.44
C ASP A 33 9.75 9.74 9.96
N ALA A 34 9.33 8.82 9.07
CA ALA A 34 9.24 9.11 7.64
C ALA A 34 8.28 10.26 7.32
N ALA A 35 7.17 10.37 8.06
CA ALA A 35 6.21 11.45 7.88
C ALA A 35 6.75 12.80 8.37
N VAL A 36 7.42 12.83 9.52
CA VAL A 36 7.95 14.05 10.14
C VAL A 36 9.20 14.55 9.41
N ASP A 37 10.18 13.67 9.20
CA ASP A 37 11.51 14.08 8.74
C ASP A 37 11.61 14.16 7.22
N ALA A 38 10.91 13.26 6.52
CA ALA A 38 11.01 13.15 5.08
C ALA A 38 9.75 13.60 4.34
N GLY A 39 8.69 13.99 5.05
CA GLY A 39 7.40 14.34 4.45
C GLY A 39 6.76 13.18 3.68
N ARG A 40 7.12 11.93 4.00
CA ARG A 40 6.66 10.73 3.29
C ARG A 40 5.61 10.00 4.10
N THR A 41 4.48 9.69 3.46
CA THR A 41 3.46 8.81 4.03
C THR A 41 3.71 7.37 3.61
N THR A 42 3.94 6.47 4.57
CA THR A 42 3.99 5.03 4.29
C THR A 42 2.59 4.45 4.19
N ILE A 43 2.34 3.70 3.12
CA ILE A 43 1.12 2.94 2.87
C ILE A 43 1.47 1.45 2.89
N ARG A 44 1.01 0.78 3.95
CA ARG A 44 1.18 -0.66 4.13
C ARG A 44 0.06 -1.44 3.44
N ILE A 45 0.44 -2.39 2.59
CA ILE A 45 -0.48 -3.20 1.80
C ILE A 45 -0.40 -4.64 2.31
N GLY A 46 -1.47 -5.08 2.97
CA GLY A 46 -1.54 -6.40 3.57
C GLY A 46 -1.76 -7.51 2.55
N TRP A 47 -1.51 -8.75 2.97
CA TRP A 47 -1.68 -9.95 2.15
C TRP A 47 -3.04 -10.02 1.42
N GLY A 48 -4.17 -9.78 2.11
CA GLY A 48 -5.49 -9.85 1.47
C GLY A 48 -5.75 -8.74 0.45
N GLN A 49 -5.05 -7.61 0.57
CA GLN A 49 -5.11 -6.56 -0.46
C GLN A 49 -4.31 -6.96 -1.71
N VAL A 50 -3.25 -7.76 -1.55
CA VAL A 50 -2.44 -8.27 -2.66
C VAL A 50 -3.12 -9.48 -3.32
N PHE A 51 -3.65 -10.43 -2.55
CA PHE A 51 -4.09 -11.73 -3.06
C PHE A 51 -5.61 -11.85 -3.18
N ASP A 52 -6.39 -11.32 -2.24
CA ASP A 52 -7.86 -11.44 -2.29
C ASP A 52 -8.49 -10.33 -3.13
N ARG A 53 -7.96 -9.10 -2.99
CA ARG A 53 -8.52 -7.88 -3.59
C ARG A 53 -7.53 -7.05 -4.40
N PRO A 54 -6.76 -7.66 -5.33
CA PRO A 54 -5.70 -6.95 -6.06
C PRO A 54 -6.22 -5.81 -6.91
N CYS A 55 -7.39 -5.95 -7.54
CA CYS A 55 -7.89 -4.97 -8.49
C CYS A 55 -8.51 -3.78 -7.76
N SER A 56 -9.28 -4.03 -6.69
CA SER A 56 -9.75 -2.95 -5.81
C SER A 56 -8.57 -2.20 -5.18
N THR A 57 -7.55 -2.92 -4.71
CA THR A 57 -6.35 -2.31 -4.13
C THR A 57 -5.61 -1.45 -5.15
N ALA A 58 -5.38 -1.96 -6.36
CA ALA A 58 -4.75 -1.18 -7.43
C ALA A 58 -5.53 0.09 -7.77
N ALA A 59 -6.86 0.03 -7.76
CA ALA A 59 -7.71 1.20 -8.02
C ALA A 59 -7.59 2.27 -6.92
N GLU A 60 -7.49 1.87 -5.64
CA GLU A 60 -7.26 2.79 -4.52
C GLU A 60 -5.87 3.43 -4.58
N LEU A 61 -4.83 2.64 -4.81
CA LEU A 61 -3.45 3.14 -4.95
C LEU A 61 -3.34 4.10 -6.14
N GLY A 62 -3.98 3.78 -7.27
CA GLY A 62 -4.04 4.66 -8.43
C GLY A 62 -4.72 6.00 -8.13
N ARG A 63 -5.81 6.01 -7.34
CA ARG A 63 -6.46 7.25 -6.90
C ARG A 63 -5.56 8.06 -5.96
N LEU A 64 -4.87 7.41 -5.03
CA LEU A 64 -3.93 8.07 -4.13
C LEU A 64 -2.78 8.73 -4.90
N LEU A 65 -2.17 8.01 -5.85
CA LEU A 65 -1.12 8.56 -6.71
C LEU A 65 -1.60 9.79 -7.48
N GLN A 66 -2.80 9.74 -8.06
CA GLN A 66 -3.40 10.88 -8.76
C GLN A 66 -3.63 12.08 -7.83
N GLN A 67 -4.12 11.85 -6.62
CA GLN A 67 -4.29 12.92 -5.62
C GLN A 67 -2.97 13.59 -5.24
N ARG A 68 -1.84 12.86 -5.34
CA ARG A 68 -0.50 13.40 -5.10
C ARG A 68 0.16 14.01 -6.34
N GLY A 69 -0.56 14.10 -7.47
CA GLY A 69 -0.09 14.76 -8.68
C GLY A 69 0.54 13.82 -9.71
N TRP A 70 0.45 12.50 -9.54
CA TRP A 70 0.82 11.57 -10.60
C TRP A 70 -0.13 11.74 -11.80
N PRO A 71 0.39 11.97 -13.02
CA PRO A 71 -0.45 12.18 -14.19
C PRO A 71 -1.35 10.98 -14.45
N GLU A 72 -2.64 11.23 -14.67
CA GLU A 72 -3.55 10.21 -15.16
C GLU A 72 -3.08 9.79 -16.56
N ARG A 73 -2.80 8.50 -16.75
CA ARG A 73 -2.87 7.91 -18.10
C ARG A 73 -4.26 7.32 -18.22
N SER A 74 -5.16 8.04 -18.88
CA SER A 74 -6.48 7.54 -19.23
C SER A 74 -6.33 6.42 -20.27
N ALA A 75 -6.09 5.20 -19.80
CA ALA A 75 -6.62 4.03 -20.48
C ALA A 75 -7.92 3.72 -19.76
N GLY A 76 -9.03 3.59 -20.49
CA GLY A 76 -10.34 3.16 -19.97
C GLY A 76 -10.33 1.71 -19.49
N ALA A 77 -9.35 1.35 -18.65
CA ALA A 77 -9.21 0.05 -18.02
C ALA A 77 -10.31 -0.06 -16.97
N ARG A 78 -11.35 -0.81 -17.33
CA ARG A 78 -12.30 -1.33 -16.35
C ARG A 78 -11.50 -2.08 -15.28
N VAL A 79 -11.65 -1.70 -14.01
CA VAL A 79 -11.07 -2.47 -12.91
C VAL A 79 -11.59 -3.89 -13.03
N ALA A 80 -10.70 -4.87 -13.21
CA ALA A 80 -11.11 -6.25 -13.28
C ALA A 80 -11.73 -6.66 -11.93
N PRO A 81 -12.75 -7.52 -11.90
CA PRO A 81 -13.32 -7.96 -10.63
C PRO A 81 -12.26 -8.74 -9.84
N ASP A 82 -12.22 -8.51 -8.52
CA ASP A 82 -11.40 -9.29 -7.62
C ASP A 82 -11.79 -10.78 -7.73
N ARG A 83 -10.80 -11.64 -7.93
CA ARG A 83 -11.01 -13.09 -7.81
C ARG A 83 -10.72 -13.42 -6.35
N GLY A 84 -11.75 -13.52 -5.54
CA GLY A 84 -11.60 -13.89 -4.13
C GLY A 84 -10.68 -15.10 -3.99
N HIS A 85 -9.66 -14.99 -3.16
CA HIS A 85 -8.83 -16.11 -2.79
C HIS A 85 -9.53 -16.90 -1.68
N ASP A 86 -9.64 -18.22 -1.84
CA ASP A 86 -10.15 -19.12 -0.82
C ASP A 86 -9.01 -19.43 0.16
N PRO A 87 -9.07 -18.99 1.43
CA PRO A 87 -7.96 -19.12 2.39
C PRO A 87 -7.68 -20.57 2.84
N GLN A 88 -8.26 -21.58 2.18
CA GLN A 88 -8.10 -23.01 2.52
C GLN A 88 -6.96 -23.76 1.79
N THR A 89 -6.06 -23.08 1.07
CA THR A 89 -4.86 -23.72 0.47
C THR A 89 -3.56 -23.04 0.83
#